data_AF-A0A7V3A850-F1
#
_entry.id   AF-A0A7V3A850-F1
#
_cell.length_a   1.000
_cell.length_b   1.000
_cell.length_c   1.000
_cell.angle_alpha   90.00
_cell.angle_beta   90.00
_cell.angle_gamma   90.00
#
_symmetry.space_group_name_H-M   'P 1'
#
loop_
_entity.id
_entity.type
_entity.pdbx_description
1 polymer ?
#
loop_
_entity_poly.entity_id
_entity_poly.type
_entity_poly.pdbx_seq_one_letter_code
_entity_poly.pdbx_strand_id
1 'polypeptide(L)'
;MSINKLINQLKDKYKRNEKLPELREEEVLNIIKSTFEDYEFKKGSHIVVKDSRLKKYAEINTLSEYGRNGQLTIPVKHGQYVARIYVKKILEAIEICELMEEKSEKES
;
A
#
# COMPACT_ATOMS: atom_id res chain seq x y z
N MET A 1 -6.06 -17.56 7.02
CA MET A 1 -6.45 -16.28 7.68
C MET A 1 -6.95 -15.36 6.57
N SER A 2 -8.08 -14.67 6.73
CA SER A 2 -8.58 -13.76 5.67
C SER A 2 -7.62 -12.58 5.48
N ILE A 3 -7.34 -12.19 4.24
CA ILE A 3 -6.44 -11.07 3.92
C ILE A 3 -6.92 -9.75 4.56
N ASN A 4 -8.23 -9.53 4.59
CA ASN A 4 -8.84 -8.37 5.24
C ASN A 4 -8.57 -8.35 6.75
N LYS A 5 -8.53 -9.53 7.38
CA LYS A 5 -8.17 -9.64 8.81
C LYS A 5 -6.71 -9.24 9.05
N LEU A 6 -5.80 -9.65 8.16
CA LEU A 6 -4.39 -9.26 8.23
C LEU A 6 -4.22 -7.74 8.05
N ILE A 7 -4.87 -7.16 7.03
CA ILE A 7 -4.83 -5.71 6.78
C ILE A 7 -5.35 -4.94 8.01
N ASN A 8 -6.50 -5.35 8.57
CA ASN A 8 -7.06 -4.69 9.75
C ASN A 8 -6.14 -4.79 10.97
N GLN A 9 -5.52 -5.95 11.21
CA GLN A 9 -4.54 -6.10 12.29
C GLN A 9 -3.31 -5.21 12.11
N LEU A 10 -2.84 -5.05 10.88
CA LEU A 10 -1.72 -4.17 10.57
C LEU A 10 -2.09 -2.69 10.76
N LYS A 11 -3.29 -2.28 10.33
CA LYS A 11 -3.83 -0.93 10.56
C LYS A 11 -4.01 -0.64 12.05
N ASP A 12 -4.55 -1.55 12.83
CA ASP A 12 -4.71 -1.37 14.28
C ASP A 12 -3.35 -1.14 14.97
N LYS A 13 -2.34 -1.95 14.61
CA LYS A 13 -0.97 -1.75 15.09
C LYS A 13 -0.40 -0.40 14.67
N TYR A 14 -0.61 -0.03 13.41
CA TYR A 14 -0.15 1.25 12.87
C TYR A 14 -0.75 2.44 13.63
N LYS A 15 -2.07 2.43 13.84
CA LYS A 15 -2.80 3.47 14.59
C LYS A 15 -2.35 3.58 16.05
N ARG A 16 -1.96 2.46 16.67
CA ARG A 16 -1.42 2.41 18.04
C ARG A 16 0.06 2.76 18.13
N ASN A 17 0.70 3.13 17.01
CA ASN A 17 2.14 3.36 16.91
C ASN A 17 2.97 2.15 17.39
N GLU A 18 2.41 0.94 17.23
CA GLU A 18 3.09 -0.31 17.56
C GLU A 18 4.08 -0.70 16.45
N LYS A 19 5.06 -1.53 16.81
CA LYS A 19 6.05 -2.04 15.87
C LYS A 19 5.41 -2.98 14.84
N LEU A 20 5.38 -2.55 13.58
CA LEU A 20 4.92 -3.37 12.46
C LEU A 20 5.86 -4.55 12.20
N PRO A 21 5.31 -5.73 11.83
CA PRO A 21 6.12 -6.87 11.45
C PRO A 21 6.78 -6.65 10.08
N GLU A 22 7.82 -7.42 9.79
CA GLU A 22 8.19 -7.67 8.40
C GLU A 22 7.21 -8.68 7.82
N LEU A 23 6.89 -8.54 6.54
CA LEU A 23 5.95 -9.43 5.85
C LEU A 23 6.68 -10.23 4.79
N ARG A 24 6.21 -11.45 4.51
CA ARG A 24 6.70 -12.21 3.37
C ARG A 24 6.22 -11.56 2.07
N GLU A 25 6.98 -11.76 1.00
CA GLU A 25 6.63 -11.32 -0.35
C GLU A 25 5.19 -11.75 -0.72
N GLU A 26 4.83 -12.99 -0.46
CA GLU A 26 3.49 -13.54 -0.75
C GLU A 26 2.39 -12.81 0.02
N GLU A 27 2.62 -12.48 1.30
CA GLU A 27 1.65 -11.75 2.12
C GLU A 27 1.45 -10.34 1.56
N VAL A 28 2.54 -9.67 1.18
CA VAL A 28 2.49 -8.35 0.55
C VAL A 28 1.79 -8.38 -0.80
N LEU A 29 2.08 -9.38 -1.64
CA LEU A 29 1.40 -9.55 -2.93
C LEU A 29 -0.10 -9.78 -2.74
N ASN A 30 -0.51 -10.55 -1.73
CA ASN A 30 -1.92 -10.77 -1.44
C ASN A 30 -2.63 -9.49 -0.98
N ILE A 31 -1.97 -8.67 -0.14
CA ILE A 31 -2.48 -7.36 0.26
C ILE A 31 -2.65 -6.50 -0.99
N ILE A 32 -1.61 -6.42 -1.84
CA ILE A 32 -1.61 -5.57 -3.02
C ILE A 32 -2.74 -5.95 -3.98
N LYS A 33 -2.87 -7.25 -4.28
CA LYS A 33 -3.94 -7.80 -5.14
C LYS A 33 -5.34 -7.53 -4.61
N SER A 34 -5.53 -7.50 -3.29
CA SER A 34 -6.86 -7.26 -2.71
C SER A 34 -7.25 -5.80 -2.65
N THR A 35 -6.28 -4.88 -2.79
CA THR A 35 -6.49 -3.48 -2.42
C THR A 35 -6.24 -2.49 -3.54
N PHE A 36 -5.23 -2.72 -4.39
CA PHE A 36 -4.87 -1.79 -5.45
C PHE A 36 -5.35 -2.26 -6.83
N GLU A 37 -5.52 -1.32 -7.74
CA GLU A 37 -6.01 -1.58 -9.10
C GLU A 37 -5.04 -2.42 -9.94
N ASP A 38 -3.75 -2.05 -9.93
CA ASP A 38 -2.73 -2.71 -10.73
C ASP A 38 -1.39 -2.80 -10.00
N TYR A 39 -0.60 -3.82 -10.35
CA TYR A 39 0.75 -3.96 -9.86
C TYR A 39 1.65 -4.73 -10.85
N GLU A 40 2.92 -4.36 -10.84
CA GLU A 40 3.97 -5.05 -11.60
C GLU A 40 4.98 -5.63 -10.62
N PHE A 41 5.13 -6.96 -10.67
CA PHE A 41 6.07 -7.65 -9.79
C PHE A 41 7.37 -8.01 -10.52
N LYS A 42 8.48 -7.38 -10.11
CA LYS A 42 9.83 -7.73 -10.55
C LYS A 42 10.43 -8.74 -9.58
N LYS A 43 10.29 -10.02 -9.89
CA LYS A 43 10.73 -11.14 -9.04
C LYS A 43 12.17 -10.95 -8.55
N GLY A 44 12.36 -11.04 -7.23
CA GLY A 44 13.67 -10.89 -6.60
C GLY A 44 14.17 -9.44 -6.45
N SER A 45 13.36 -8.43 -6.80
CA SER A 45 13.76 -7.04 -6.72
C SER A 45 12.72 -6.18 -5.98
N HIS A 46 11.58 -5.90 -6.60
CA HIS A 46 10.58 -4.98 -6.06
C HIS A 46 9.20 -5.20 -6.68
N ILE A 47 8.18 -4.66 -6.02
CA ILE A 47 6.80 -4.59 -6.51
C ILE A 47 6.50 -3.12 -6.81
N VAL A 48 5.97 -2.82 -8.00
CA VAL A 48 5.49 -1.49 -8.37
C VAL A 48 3.97 -1.52 -8.36
N VAL A 49 3.35 -0.79 -7.45
CA VAL A 49 1.90 -0.62 -7.37
C VAL A 49 1.51 0.60 -8.20
N LYS A 50 0.42 0.51 -8.96
CA LYS A 50 -0.16 1.61 -9.75
C LYS A 50 -1.63 1.72 -9.36
N ASP A 51 -2.05 2.91 -8.93
CA ASP A 51 -3.43 3.12 -8.51
C ASP A 51 -3.93 4.53 -8.84
N SER A 52 -5.10 4.62 -9.45
CA SER A 52 -5.72 5.88 -9.84
C SER A 52 -6.05 6.77 -8.63
N ARG A 53 -6.36 6.18 -7.47
CA ARG A 53 -6.65 6.91 -6.22
C ARG A 53 -5.39 7.55 -5.67
N LEU A 54 -4.26 6.83 -5.70
CA LEU A 54 -2.96 7.40 -5.33
C LEU A 54 -2.56 8.53 -6.28
N LYS A 55 -2.87 8.40 -7.58
CA LYS A 55 -2.64 9.47 -8.56
C LYS A 55 -3.45 10.73 -8.23
N LYS A 56 -4.76 10.60 -8.01
CA LYS A 56 -5.64 11.71 -7.58
C LYS A 56 -5.11 12.38 -6.32
N TYR A 57 -4.68 11.58 -5.33
CA TYR A 57 -4.08 12.11 -4.12
C TYR A 57 -2.80 12.91 -4.40
N ALA A 58 -1.92 12.43 -5.29
CA ALA A 58 -0.69 13.12 -5.68
C ALA A 58 -0.94 14.43 -6.46
N GLU A 59 -2.04 14.52 -7.20
CA GLU A 59 -2.45 15.76 -7.88
C GLU A 59 -2.91 16.82 -6.87
N ILE A 60 -3.59 16.41 -5.80
CA ILE A 60 -4.04 17.30 -4.71
C ILE A 60 -2.89 17.64 -3.76
N ASN A 61 -1.99 16.68 -3.51
CA ASN A 61 -0.83 16.81 -2.63
C ASN A 61 0.46 16.75 -3.45
N THR A 62 0.90 17.91 -3.94
CA THR A 62 2.11 18.04 -4.78
C THR A 62 3.42 17.62 -4.09
N LEU A 63 3.42 17.46 -2.77
CA LEU A 63 4.54 16.93 -1.98
C LEU A 63 4.46 15.41 -1.74
N SER A 64 3.49 14.70 -2.34
CA SER A 64 3.36 13.26 -2.11
C SER A 64 4.50 12.47 -2.73
N GLU A 65 4.85 11.36 -2.09
CA GLU A 65 5.90 10.44 -2.55
C GLU A 65 5.48 9.53 -3.72
N TYR A 66 4.21 9.58 -4.14
CA TYR A 66 3.63 8.65 -5.12
C TYR A 66 3.88 9.05 -6.60
N GLY A 67 4.62 10.14 -6.83
CA GLY A 67 4.89 10.65 -8.18
C GLY A 67 3.63 11.02 -8.98
N ARG A 68 3.81 11.57 -10.18
CA ARG A 68 2.68 12.02 -11.03
C ARG A 68 1.78 10.88 -11.54
N ASN A 69 2.22 9.64 -11.39
CA ASN A 69 1.53 8.46 -11.88
C ASN A 69 0.84 7.66 -10.76
N GLY A 70 0.89 8.10 -9.49
CA GLY A 70 0.28 7.35 -8.39
C GLY A 70 0.95 5.99 -8.16
N GLN A 71 2.28 5.97 -8.15
CA GLN A 71 3.09 4.77 -8.06
C GLN A 71 3.73 4.61 -6.69
N LEU A 72 3.68 3.38 -6.16
CA LEU A 72 4.40 3.00 -4.95
C LEU A 72 5.35 1.85 -5.28
N THR A 73 6.65 2.04 -5.01
CA THR A 73 7.67 1.01 -5.19
C THR A 73 8.02 0.37 -3.85
N ILE A 74 7.92 -0.96 -3.78
CA ILE A 74 8.10 -1.77 -2.58
C ILE A 74 9.27 -2.74 -2.82
N PRO A 75 10.46 -2.46 -2.29
CA PRO A 75 11.59 -3.37 -2.37
C PRO A 75 11.35 -4.65 -1.59
N VAL A 76 11.77 -5.78 -2.17
CA VAL A 76 11.73 -7.09 -1.52
C VAL A 76 13.16 -7.53 -1.19
N LYS A 77 13.47 -7.63 0.10
CA LYS A 77 14.77 -8.06 0.61
C LYS A 77 15.00 -9.53 0.24
N HIS A 78 16.02 -9.78 -0.57
CA HIS A 78 16.40 -11.10 -1.09
C HIS A 78 15.24 -11.88 -1.75
N GLY A 79 14.22 -11.19 -2.27
CA GLY A 79 13.03 -11.84 -2.86
C GLY A 79 12.20 -12.66 -1.87
N GLN A 80 12.28 -12.37 -0.56
CA GLN A 80 11.56 -13.14 0.46
C GLN A 80 10.75 -12.26 1.41
N TYR A 81 11.28 -11.11 1.83
CA TYR A 81 10.67 -10.28 2.87
C TYR A 81 10.62 -8.81 2.50
N VAL A 82 9.57 -8.14 2.96
CA VAL A 82 9.39 -6.69 2.84
C VAL A 82 9.67 -6.06 4.21
N ALA A 83 10.59 -5.10 4.22
CA ALA A 83 10.99 -4.42 5.44
C ALA A 83 9.84 -3.59 6.02
N ARG A 84 9.84 -3.44 7.36
CA ARG A 84 8.79 -2.77 8.13
C ARG A 84 8.45 -1.37 7.62
N ILE A 85 9.47 -0.63 7.17
CA ILE A 85 9.29 0.72 6.61
C ILE A 85 8.39 0.70 5.37
N TYR A 86 8.49 -0.33 4.53
CA TYR A 86 7.65 -0.47 3.35
C TYR A 86 6.27 -1.04 3.69
N VAL A 87 6.16 -1.89 4.72
CA VAL A 87 4.85 -2.28 5.28
C VAL A 87 4.09 -1.05 5.75
N LYS A 88 4.76 -0.11 6.42
CA LYS A 88 4.17 1.18 6.80
C LYS A 88 3.68 1.97 5.57
N LYS A 89 4.52 2.14 4.55
CA LYS A 89 4.14 2.83 3.31
C LYS A 89 2.95 2.21 2.60
N ILE A 90 2.85 0.87 2.62
CA ILE A 90 1.69 0.16 2.07
C ILE A 90 0.43 0.57 2.85
N LEU A 91 0.46 0.58 4.18
CA LEU A 91 -0.69 0.98 4.99
C LEU A 91 -1.10 2.43 4.76
N GLU A 92 -0.13 3.34 4.67
CA GLU A 92 -0.38 4.76 4.34
C GLU A 92 -1.06 4.90 2.96
N ALA A 93 -0.59 4.14 1.96
CA ALA A 93 -1.20 4.11 0.64
C ALA A 93 -2.63 3.56 0.66
N ILE A 94 -2.90 2.53 1.47
CA ILE A 94 -4.25 1.98 1.65
C ILE A 94 -5.18 3.03 2.28
N GLU A 95 -4.75 3.72 3.33
CA GLU A 95 -5.56 4.78 3.97
C GLU A 95 -5.85 5.93 2.99
N ILE A 96 -4.88 6.29 2.15
CA ILE A 96 -5.09 7.28 1.10
C ILE A 96 -6.14 6.81 0.09
N CYS A 97 -6.05 5.56 -0.37
CA CYS A 97 -7.03 5.01 -1.30
C CYS A 97 -8.45 5.05 -0.72
N GLU A 98 -8.63 4.64 0.54
CA GLU A 98 -9.92 4.69 1.24
C GLU A 98 -10.45 6.13 1.37
N LEU A 99 -9.59 7.08 1.74
CA LEU A 99 -9.97 8.49 1.82
C LEU A 99 -10.42 9.07 0.47
N MET A 100 -9.85 8.60 -0.64
CA MET A 100 -10.24 9.06 -1.98
C MET A 100 -11.55 8.42 -2.45
N GLU A 101 -11.85 7.18 -2.04
CA GLU A 101 -13.15 6.55 -2.29
C GLU A 101 -14.27 7.26 -1.55
N GLU A 102 -14.10 7.50 -0.24
CA GLU A 102 -15.11 8.19 0.58
C GLU A 102 -15.42 9.61 0.07
N LYS A 103 -14.43 10.30 -0.50
CA LYS A 103 -14.65 11.62 -1.11
C LYS A 103 -15.46 11.53 -2.39
N SER A 104 -15.21 10.51 -3.22
CA SER A 104 -15.95 10.30 -4.47
C SER A 104 -17.43 9.97 -4.21
N GLU A 105 -17.74 9.27 -3.11
CA GLU A 105 -19.12 8.92 -2.74
C GLU A 105 -19.91 10.10 -2.16
N LYS A 106 -19.24 11.08 -1.53
CA LYS A 106 -19.91 12.28 -0.98
C LYS A 106 -20.18 13.36 -2.02
N GLU A 107 -19.55 13.27 -3.18
CA GLU A 107 -19.69 14.22 -4.30
C GLU A 107 -20.65 13.71 -5.39
N SER A 108 -21.21 12.51 -5.23
CA SER A 108 -22.23 11.91 -6.13
C SER A 108 -23.62 11.99 -5.52
#